data_AF-A0A534Q687-F1
#
_entry.id   AF-A0A534Q687-F1
#
_cell.length_a   1.000
_cell.length_b   1.000
_cell.length_c   1.000
_cell.angle_alpha   90.00
_cell.angle_beta   90.00
_cell.angle_gamma   90.00
#
_symmetry.space_group_name_H-M   'P 1'
#
loop_
_entity.id
_entity.type
_entity.pdbx_description
1 polymer ?
#
loop_
_entity_poly.entity_id
_entity_poly.type
_entity_poly.pdbx_seq_one_letter_code
_entity_poly.pdbx_strand_id
1 'polypeptide(L)' 'MEGPDSDAPASGELRTEPLQPQVYAGRYAVEAEIGRGAMGRVLRARDLKIGREVAVKILAP' A
#
# COMPACT_ATOMS: atom_id res chain seq x y z
N MET A 1 27.86 -32.00 28.87
CA MET A 1 27.39 -32.93 27.82
C MET A 1 26.01 -33.33 28.31
N GLU A 2 24.90 -32.72 27.91
CA GLU A 2 24.35 -32.35 26.58
C GLU A 2 23.74 -30.91 26.69
N GLY A 3 24.04 -29.95 25.82
CA GLY A 3 23.32 -29.67 24.56
C GLY A 3 22.48 -28.39 24.75
N PRO A 4 22.66 -27.31 23.96
CA PRO A 4 21.79 -26.14 24.05
C PRO A 4 20.43 -26.48 23.45
N ASP A 5 19.35 -26.26 24.20
CA ASP A 5 18.00 -26.23 23.64
C ASP A 5 17.94 -25.05 22.67
N SER A 6 18.21 -25.40 21.42
CA SER A 6 18.01 -24.60 20.24
C SER A 6 16.53 -24.25 20.16
N ASP A 7 16.15 -23.13 20.76
CA ASP A 7 14.92 -22.42 20.41
C ASP A 7 15.08 -21.89 18.98
N ALA A 8 14.97 -22.82 18.04
CA ALA A 8 14.95 -22.51 16.62
C ALA A 8 13.72 -21.64 16.37
N PRO A 9 13.86 -20.42 15.81
CA PRO A 9 12.69 -19.67 15.40
C PRO A 9 11.97 -20.48 14.33
N ALA A 10 10.76 -20.93 14.67
CA ALA A 10 9.88 -21.66 13.77
C ALA A 10 9.78 -20.91 12.45
N SER A 11 10.11 -21.64 11.39
CA SER A 11 10.14 -21.24 10.00
C SER A 11 8.93 -20.42 9.58
N GLY A 12 9.19 -19.17 9.19
CA GLY A 12 8.54 -18.56 8.02
C GLY A 12 7.01 -18.53 8.01
N GLU A 13 6.36 -18.05 9.07
CA GLU A 13 5.07 -17.42 8.87
C GLU A 13 5.32 -16.14 8.07
N LEU A 14 5.01 -16.18 6.78
CA LEU A 14 4.88 -15.00 5.94
C LEU A 14 3.99 -14.02 6.70
N ARG A 15 4.62 -13.05 7.38
CA ARG A 15 3.93 -11.92 8.00
C ARG A 15 3.21 -11.23 6.86
N THR A 16 1.96 -11.61 6.66
CA THR A 16 1.05 -10.86 5.80
C THR A 16 0.69 -9.66 6.65
N GLU A 17 1.65 -8.73 6.80
CA GLU A 17 1.33 -7.41 7.29
C GLU A 17 0.21 -6.92 6.37
N PRO A 18 -0.94 -6.50 6.92
CA PRO A 18 -1.98 -5.93 6.08
C PRO A 18 -1.32 -4.78 5.35
N LEU A 19 -1.20 -4.90 4.03
CA LEU A 19 -0.72 -3.84 3.15
C LEU A 19 -1.66 -2.66 3.41
N GLN A 20 -1.24 -1.76 4.29
CA GLN A 20 -2.06 -0.61 4.62
C GLN A 20 -2.29 0.12 3.30
N PRO A 21 -3.55 0.37 2.90
CA PRO A 21 -3.84 1.01 1.64
C PRO A 21 -3.07 2.33 1.59
N GLN A 22 -2.33 2.56 0.51
CA GLN A 22 -1.50 3.76 0.39
C GLN A 22 -2.43 4.98 0.36
N VAL A 23 -2.50 5.73 1.46
CA VAL A 23 -3.37 6.90 1.56
C VAL A 23 -2.60 8.13 1.08
N TYR A 24 -2.93 8.60 -0.11
CA TYR A 24 -2.37 9.83 -0.66
C TYR A 24 -2.98 11.05 0.04
N ALA A 25 -2.11 11.96 0.48
CA ALA A 25 -2.47 13.18 1.20
C ALA A 25 -3.41 12.94 2.41
N GLY A 26 -3.34 11.77 3.05
CA GLY A 26 -4.20 11.42 4.18
C GLY A 26 -5.70 11.31 3.86
N ARG A 27 -6.10 11.36 2.58
CA ARG A 27 -7.50 11.41 2.15
C ARG A 27 -7.88 10.40 1.07
N TYR A 28 -6.97 10.11 0.14
CA TYR A 28 -7.30 9.28 -1.01
C TYR A 28 -6.65 7.91 -0.86
N ALA A 29 -7.44 6.88 -0.55
CA ALA A 29 -6.94 5.52 -0.51
C ALA A 29 -6.69 5.06 -1.96
N VAL A 30 -5.43 4.95 -2.37
CA VAL A 30 -5.04 4.59 -3.73
C VAL A 30 -5.29 3.10 -3.95
N GLU A 31 -5.99 2.79 -5.04
CA GLU A 31 -6.30 1.42 -5.43
C GLU A 31 -5.43 0.96 -6.60
N ALA A 32 -5.21 1.81 -7.60
CA ALA A 32 -4.39 1.50 -8.77
C ALA A 32 -3.98 2.77 -9.55
N GLU A 33 -2.87 2.70 -10.30
CA GLU A 33 -2.59 3.66 -11.38
C GLU A 33 -3.42 3.27 -12.61
N ILE A 34 -4.22 4.21 -13.13
CA ILE A 34 -5.11 3.99 -14.28
C ILE A 34 -4.67 4.74 -15.53
N GLY A 35 -3.65 5.59 -15.43
CA GLY A 35 -3.11 6.28 -16.60
C GLY A 35 -1.81 7.01 -16.32
N ARG A 36 -1.01 7.19 -17.36
CA ARG A 36 0.23 7.95 -17.34
C ARG A 36 0.39 8.74 -18.63
N GLY A 37 0.83 9.98 -18.52
CA GLY A 37 1.15 10.84 -19.66
C GLY A 37 2.25 11.83 -19.33
N ALA A 38 2.53 12.73 -20.27
CA ALA A 38 3.61 13.72 -20.13
C ALA A 38 3.49 14.57 -18.86
N MET A 39 2.26 14.94 -18.48
CA MET A 39 1.98 15.81 -17.33
C MET A 39 1.86 15.06 -15.99
N GLY A 40 2.11 13.76 -15.95
CA GLY A 40 2.08 12.95 -14.73
C GLY A 40 1.21 11.69 -14.82
N ARG A 41 0.62 11.29 -13.69
CA ARG A 41 -0.07 10.00 -13.51
C ARG A 41 -1.48 10.19 -12.99
N VAL A 42 -2.38 9.29 -13.33
CA VAL A 42 -3.77 9.26 -12.86
C VAL A 42 -3.98 7.99 -12.07
N LEU A 43 -4.46 8.13 -10.84
CA LEU A 43 -4.73 7.03 -9.91
C LEU A 43 -6.23 6.86 -9.72
N ARG A 44 -6.73 5.63 -9.68
CA ARG A 44 -8.03 5.31 -9.08
C ARG A 44 -7.86 5.27 -7.58
N ALA A 45 -8.69 6.01 -6.87
CA ALA A 45 -8.66 6.06 -5.41
C ALA A 45 -10.07 6.20 -4.84
N ARG A 46 -10.24 5.83 -3.58
CA ARG A 46 -11.44 6.18 -2.80
C ARG A 46 -11.17 7.43 -1.98
N ASP A 47 -11.99 8.46 -2.16
CA ASP A 47 -11.97 9.64 -1.29
C ASP A 47 -12.61 9.27 0.06
N LEU A 48 -11.80 9.19 1.10
CA LEU A 48 -12.23 8.82 2.44
C LEU A 48 -13.09 9.88 3.12
N LYS A 49 -13.09 11.14 2.62
CA LYS A 49 -13.93 12.22 3.16
C LYS A 49 -15.38 12.10 2.72
N ILE A 50 -15.62 11.72 1.47
CA ILE A 50 -16.97 11.68 0.86
C ILE A 50 -17.43 10.25 0.52
N GLY A 51 -16.56 9.25 0.67
CA GLY A 51 -16.89 7.84 0.48
C GLY A 51 -17.09 7.41 -0.98
N ARG A 52 -16.47 8.10 -1.95
CA ARG A 52 -16.68 7.84 -3.39
C ARG A 52 -15.37 7.55 -4.12
N GLU A 53 -15.46 6.73 -5.17
CA GLU A 53 -14.37 6.54 -6.13
C GLU A 53 -14.08 7.82 -6.92
N VAL A 54 -12.81 8.17 -7.05
CA VAL A 54 -12.30 9.35 -7.73
C VAL A 54 -11.03 9.03 -8.53
N ALA A 55 -10.79 9.81 -9.59
CA ALA A 55 -9.52 9.82 -10.29
C ALA A 55 -8.62 10.94 -9.73
N VAL A 56 -7.44 10.61 -9.23
CA VAL A 56 -6.46 11.56 -8.70
C VAL A 56 -5.33 11.72 -9.72
N LYS A 57 -5.21 12.91 -10.32
CA LYS A 57 -4.09 13.24 -11.22
C LYS A 57 -2.94 13.86 -10.43
N ILE A 58 -1.82 13.15 -10.35
CA ILE A 58 -0.56 13.63 -9.77
C ILE A 58 0.26 14.26 -10.89
N LEU A 59 0.69 15.50 -10.69
CA LEU A 59 1.47 16.26 -11.65
C LEU A 59 2.95 15.84 -11.57
N ALA A 60 3.63 15.79 -12.72
CA ALA A 60 5.09 15.69 -12.75
C ALA A 60 5.72 16.95 -12.12
N PRO A 61 6.89 16.84 -11.46
CA PRO A 61 7.60 17.99 -10.90
C PRO A 61 8.03 19.01 -11.96
#